data_AF-A0A318KL41-F1
#
_entry.id   AF-A0A318KL41-F1
#
_cell.length_a   1.000
_cell.length_b   1.000
_cell.length_c   1.000
_cell.angle_alpha   90.00
_cell.angle_beta   90.00
_cell.angle_gamma   90.00
#
_symmetry.space_group_name_H-M   'P 1'
#
loop_
_entity.id
_entity.type
_entity.pdbx_description
1 polymer ?
#
loop_
_entity_poly.entity_id
_entity_poly.type
_entity_poly.pdbx_seq_one_letter_code
_entity_poly.pdbx_strand_id
1 'polypeptide(L)'
;MPGPGGAQIEQAWRVEHLRGGVRYRIDEGHPAVAAVIDACGDRKDLVKAMLRVVEETVPVQRIWLDTAENKDTPRTGFSGDPETAPDGVRTVLLTLFGDMIGRRGMTPEAAVRALSSSEPFQNYPKLVASLPENVTKPEEGNAG
;
A
#
# COMPACT_ATOMS: atom_id res chain seq x y z
N MET A 1 4.48 13.58 -5.23
CA MET A 1 4.67 14.59 -4.16
C MET A 1 5.91 14.24 -3.35
N PRO A 2 6.62 15.22 -2.77
CA PRO A 2 7.67 14.92 -1.79
C PRO A 2 7.04 14.43 -0.48
N GLY A 3 7.65 13.43 0.15
CA GLY A 3 7.28 12.91 1.47
C GLY A 3 7.87 13.75 2.59
N PRO A 4 7.59 13.39 3.86
CA PRO A 4 8.21 14.04 5.02
C PRO A 4 9.75 14.05 4.87
N GLY A 5 10.36 15.23 4.96
CA GLY A 5 11.82 15.39 4.82
C GLY A 5 12.36 15.45 3.38
N GLY A 6 11.50 15.60 2.37
CA GLY A 6 11.92 15.71 0.96
C GLY A 6 12.28 14.37 0.29
N ALA A 7 12.05 13.25 1.00
CA ALA A 7 12.20 11.93 0.43
C ALA A 7 11.17 11.71 -0.70
N GLN A 8 11.59 11.06 -1.78
CA GLN A 8 10.69 10.67 -2.86
C GLN A 8 9.70 9.62 -2.34
N ILE A 9 8.40 9.90 -2.46
CA ILE A 9 7.37 8.94 -2.06
C ILE A 9 7.31 7.83 -3.10
N GLU A 10 7.43 6.59 -2.65
CA GLU A 10 7.18 5.40 -3.46
C GLU A 10 5.67 5.31 -3.72
N GLN A 11 5.29 5.50 -4.98
CA GLN A 11 3.89 5.45 -5.41
C GLN A 11 3.50 4.00 -5.72
N ALA A 12 2.27 3.61 -5.40
CA ALA A 12 1.77 2.29 -5.79
C ALA A 12 1.51 2.16 -7.29
N TRP A 13 1.31 3.30 -7.97
CA TRP A 13 1.09 3.39 -9.41
C TRP A 13 2.17 4.22 -10.10
N ARG A 14 2.60 3.77 -11.27
CA ARG A 14 3.46 4.48 -12.21
C ARG A 14 2.68 4.85 -13.46
N VAL A 15 3.01 6.01 -14.02
CA VAL A 15 2.40 6.52 -15.24
C VAL A 15 3.37 6.36 -16.40
N GLU A 16 3.00 5.53 -17.38
CA GLU A 16 3.75 5.34 -18.61
C GLU A 16 3.11 6.19 -19.72
N HIS A 17 3.90 7.08 -20.31
CA HIS A 17 3.49 7.89 -21.46
C HIS A 17 3.91 7.18 -22.74
N LEU A 18 2.93 6.80 -23.56
CA LEU A 18 3.12 6.12 -24.83
C LEU A 18 2.72 7.06 -25.97
N ARG A 19 3.20 6.78 -27.20
CA ARG A 19 2.81 7.56 -28.39
C ARG A 19 1.29 7.60 -28.63
N GLY A 20 0.57 6.57 -28.17
CA GLY A 20 -0.89 6.45 -28.35
C GLY A 20 -1.72 6.78 -27.10
N GLY A 21 -1.12 7.27 -26.03
CA GLY A 21 -1.85 7.62 -24.80
C GLY A 21 -1.06 7.36 -23.52
N VAL A 22 -1.77 7.37 -22.40
CA VAL A 22 -1.20 7.12 -21.07
C VAL A 22 -1.65 5.75 -20.58
N ARG A 23 -0.75 5.02 -19.91
CA ARG A 23 -1.07 3.79 -19.20
C ARG A 23 -0.64 3.89 -17.75
N TYR A 24 -1.43 3.30 -16.86
CA TYR A 24 -1.12 3.18 -15.44
C TYR A 24 -0.65 1.77 -15.13
N ARG A 25 0.48 1.65 -14.45
CA ARG A 25 1.11 0.39 -14.03
C ARG A 25 1.20 0.34 -12.52
N ILE A 26 1.03 -0.84 -11.95
CA ILE A 26 1.38 -1.07 -10.55
C ILE A 26 2.91 -1.05 -10.46
N ASP A 27 3.43 -0.37 -9.44
CA ASP A 27 4.87 -0.39 -9.17
C ASP A 27 5.23 -1.68 -8.40
N GLU A 28 5.92 -2.61 -9.07
CA GLU A 28 6.43 -3.83 -8.43
C GLU A 28 7.46 -3.53 -7.33
N GLY A 29 8.09 -2.35 -7.35
CA GLY A 29 9.00 -1.89 -6.30
C GLY A 29 8.29 -1.41 -5.04
N HIS A 30 6.98 -1.13 -5.12
CA HIS A 30 6.21 -0.68 -3.98
C HIS A 30 6.22 -1.73 -2.85
N PRO A 31 6.47 -1.39 -1.57
CA PRO A 31 6.72 -2.39 -0.53
C PRO A 31 5.57 -3.38 -0.34
N ALA A 32 4.32 -2.92 -0.52
CA ALA A 32 3.15 -3.79 -0.43
C ALA A 32 3.08 -4.82 -1.57
N VAL A 33 3.55 -4.47 -2.77
CA VAL A 33 3.52 -5.31 -3.96
C VAL A 33 4.71 -6.26 -3.94
N ALA A 34 5.91 -5.72 -3.70
CA ALA A 34 7.15 -6.49 -3.58
C ALA A 34 7.04 -7.58 -2.52
N ALA A 35 6.46 -7.27 -1.34
CA ALA A 35 6.24 -8.23 -0.26
C ALA A 35 5.46 -9.47 -0.73
N VAL A 36 4.39 -9.29 -1.51
CA VAL A 36 3.56 -10.39 -2.02
C VAL A 36 4.27 -11.16 -3.11
N ILE A 37 4.88 -10.46 -4.07
CA ILE A 37 5.65 -11.11 -5.15
C ILE A 37 6.73 -12.00 -4.52
N ASP A 38 7.50 -11.49 -3.56
CA ASP A 38 8.54 -12.26 -2.89
C ASP A 38 8.01 -13.42 -2.05
N ALA A 39 6.91 -13.23 -1.33
CA ALA A 39 6.25 -14.30 -0.57
C ALA A 39 5.79 -15.47 -1.45
N CYS A 40 5.39 -15.19 -2.70
CA CYS A 40 4.86 -16.19 -3.60
C CYS A 40 5.91 -17.11 -4.24
N GLY A 41 7.21 -16.86 -4.07
CA GLY A 41 8.28 -17.75 -4.52
C GLY A 41 8.15 -18.14 -6.00
N ASP A 42 7.97 -19.43 -6.28
CA ASP A 42 7.83 -19.97 -7.65
C ASP A 42 6.54 -19.51 -8.37
N ARG A 43 5.58 -18.92 -7.66
CA ARG A 43 4.31 -18.41 -8.24
C ARG A 43 4.35 -16.93 -8.61
N LYS A 44 5.52 -16.28 -8.56
CA LYS A 44 5.72 -14.87 -8.90
C LYS A 44 5.08 -14.49 -10.24
N ASP A 45 5.29 -15.30 -11.28
CA ASP A 45 4.76 -15.01 -12.62
C ASP A 45 3.23 -15.04 -12.68
N LEU A 46 2.59 -15.88 -11.87
CA LEU A 46 1.12 -15.92 -11.78
C LEU A 46 0.56 -14.64 -11.14
N VAL A 47 1.24 -14.14 -10.09
CA VAL A 47 0.87 -12.85 -9.47
C VAL A 47 1.05 -11.71 -10.46
N LYS A 48 2.18 -11.66 -11.18
CA LYS A 48 2.43 -10.64 -12.19
C LYS A 48 1.41 -10.68 -13.32
N ALA A 49 1.02 -11.88 -13.78
CA ALA A 49 -0.04 -12.05 -14.76
C ALA A 49 -1.39 -11.51 -14.26
N MET A 50 -1.75 -11.78 -13.01
CA MET A 50 -2.96 -11.23 -12.39
C MET A 50 -2.92 -9.70 -12.31
N LEU A 51 -1.81 -9.12 -11.80
CA LEU A 51 -1.65 -7.66 -11.74
C LEU A 51 -1.77 -7.03 -13.14
N ARG A 52 -1.21 -7.70 -14.15
CA ARG A 52 -1.31 -7.24 -15.54
C ARG A 52 -2.74 -7.18 -16.04
N VAL A 53 -3.58 -8.17 -15.70
CA VAL A 53 -5.01 -8.12 -16.06
C VAL A 53 -5.68 -6.92 -15.40
N VAL A 54 -5.44 -6.68 -14.11
CA VAL A 54 -6.01 -5.54 -13.37
C VAL A 54 -5.62 -4.22 -14.02
N GLU A 55 -4.35 -4.03 -14.37
CA GLU A 55 -3.84 -2.83 -15.05
C GLU A 55 -4.49 -2.56 -16.42
N GLU A 56 -4.76 -3.61 -17.22
CA GLU A 56 -5.40 -3.44 -18.53
C GLU A 56 -6.93 -3.21 -18.41
N THR A 57 -7.52 -3.47 -17.24
CA THR A 57 -8.96 -3.33 -17.00
C THR A 57 -9.36 -2.14 -16.11
N VAL A 58 -8.45 -1.19 -15.88
CA VAL A 58 -8.73 0.00 -15.03
C VAL A 58 -9.96 0.76 -15.56
N PRO A 59 -11.05 0.90 -14.78
CA PRO A 59 -12.34 1.39 -15.28
C PRO A 59 -12.42 2.92 -15.31
N VAL A 60 -11.50 3.57 -16.03
CA VAL A 60 -11.37 5.05 -16.08
C VAL A 60 -12.69 5.73 -16.45
N GLN A 61 -13.36 5.23 -17.50
CA GLN A 61 -14.63 5.82 -17.98
C GLN A 61 -15.72 5.79 -16.90
N ARG A 62 -15.80 4.69 -16.14
CA ARG A 62 -16.82 4.53 -15.11
C ARG A 62 -16.57 5.44 -13.91
N ILE A 63 -15.32 5.56 -13.48
CA ILE A 63 -14.94 6.50 -12.40
C ILE A 63 -15.35 7.93 -12.74
N TRP A 64 -15.12 8.37 -13.99
CA TRP A 64 -15.54 9.68 -14.47
C TRP A 64 -17.06 9.84 -14.48
N LEU A 65 -17.79 8.82 -14.95
CA LEU A 65 -19.25 8.85 -14.99
C LEU A 65 -19.85 8.94 -13.57
N ASP A 66 -19.38 8.11 -12.65
CA ASP A 66 -19.87 8.08 -11.27
C ASP A 66 -19.63 9.43 -10.54
N THR A 67 -18.47 10.07 -10.79
CA THR A 67 -18.15 11.39 -10.23
C THR A 67 -19.05 12.49 -10.82
N ALA A 68 -19.37 12.42 -12.11
CA ALA A 68 -20.17 13.42 -12.81
C ALA A 68 -21.67 13.31 -12.50
N GLU A 69 -22.22 12.09 -12.43
CA GLU A 69 -23.65 11.83 -12.28
C GLU A 69 -24.10 11.80 -10.82
N ASN A 70 -23.32 11.16 -9.94
CA ASN A 70 -23.76 10.89 -8.57
C ASN A 70 -23.15 11.82 -7.52
N LYS A 71 -22.22 12.72 -7.91
CA LYS A 71 -21.36 13.51 -7.00
C LYS A 71 -20.57 12.65 -6.00
N ASP A 72 -20.53 11.34 -6.22
CA ASP A 72 -19.79 10.40 -5.41
C ASP A 72 -18.33 10.49 -5.80
N THR A 73 -17.58 11.31 -5.07
CA THR A 73 -16.13 11.37 -5.23
C THR A 73 -15.56 10.03 -4.77
N PRO A 74 -14.75 9.34 -5.61
CA PRO A 74 -14.14 8.07 -5.22
C PRO A 74 -13.39 8.20 -3.89
N ARG A 75 -13.76 7.33 -2.94
CA ARG A 75 -13.07 7.20 -1.66
C ARG A 75 -11.75 6.45 -1.87
N THR A 76 -10.64 7.17 -1.96
CA THR A 76 -9.31 6.61 -2.26
C THR A 76 -8.35 6.73 -1.08
N GLY A 77 -7.26 5.95 -1.08
CA GLY A 77 -6.19 6.10 -0.08
C GLY A 77 -6.68 5.94 1.36
N PHE A 78 -7.66 5.05 1.56
CA PHE A 78 -8.34 4.82 2.85
C PHE A 78 -9.10 6.04 3.41
N SER A 79 -9.45 7.04 2.58
CA SER A 79 -10.37 8.11 2.98
C SER A 79 -11.81 7.61 2.99
N GLY A 80 -12.47 7.56 4.16
CA GLY A 80 -13.85 7.09 4.20
C GLY A 80 -14.50 6.98 5.57
N ASP A 81 -13.74 6.72 6.63
CA ASP A 81 -14.26 6.75 8.00
C ASP A 81 -13.10 6.71 9.01
N PRO A 82 -12.88 7.74 9.85
CA PRO A 82 -11.85 7.73 10.87
C PRO A 82 -11.94 6.59 11.90
N GLU A 83 -13.09 5.90 12.02
CA GLU A 83 -13.22 4.73 12.91
C GLU A 83 -12.82 3.41 12.23
N THR A 84 -12.87 3.29 10.89
CA THR A 84 -12.48 2.06 10.16
C THR A 84 -11.21 2.21 9.31
N ALA A 85 -10.83 3.44 8.96
CA ALA A 85 -9.60 3.76 8.25
C ALA A 85 -8.32 3.43 9.04
N PRO A 86 -8.23 3.65 10.37
CA PRO A 86 -7.05 3.25 11.13
C PRO A 86 -6.88 1.73 11.18
N ASP A 87 -7.95 0.96 11.31
CA ASP A 87 -7.87 -0.50 11.51
C ASP A 87 -7.54 -1.24 10.21
N GLY A 88 -8.14 -0.83 9.09
CA GLY A 88 -7.79 -1.35 7.78
C GLY A 88 -6.33 -1.04 7.42
N VAL A 89 -5.91 0.22 7.59
CA VAL A 89 -4.51 0.62 7.33
C VAL A 89 -3.55 -0.06 8.31
N ARG A 90 -3.92 -0.17 9.59
CA ARG A 90 -3.13 -0.86 10.62
C ARG A 90 -2.92 -2.33 10.27
N THR A 91 -3.97 -3.03 9.85
CA THR A 91 -3.87 -4.46 9.49
C THR A 91 -2.90 -4.66 8.34
N VAL A 92 -3.00 -3.81 7.30
CA VAL A 92 -2.06 -3.83 6.17
C VAL A 92 -0.65 -3.50 6.65
N LEU A 93 -0.47 -2.44 7.44
CA LEU A 93 0.83 -2.02 7.95
C LEU A 93 1.50 -3.09 8.84
N LEU A 94 0.76 -3.73 9.74
CA LEU A 94 1.27 -4.80 10.60
C LEU A 94 1.70 -6.02 9.77
N THR A 95 0.90 -6.37 8.75
CA THR A 95 1.24 -7.47 7.84
C THR A 95 2.55 -7.19 7.09
N LEU A 96 2.69 -5.99 6.52
CA LEU A 96 3.89 -5.60 5.78
C LEU A 96 5.10 -5.43 6.71
N PHE A 97 4.92 -4.83 7.88
CA PHE A 97 5.99 -4.65 8.84
C PHE A 97 6.49 -5.99 9.38
N GLY A 98 5.58 -6.89 9.76
CA GLY A 98 5.90 -8.26 10.20
C GLY A 98 6.64 -9.05 9.13
N ASP A 99 6.26 -8.88 7.87
CA ASP A 99 7.02 -9.42 6.75
C ASP A 99 8.46 -8.86 6.67
N MET A 100 8.59 -7.54 6.70
CA MET A 100 9.87 -6.86 6.55
C MET A 100 10.88 -7.26 7.63
N ILE A 101 10.45 -7.39 8.88
CA ILE A 101 11.33 -7.83 9.97
C ILE A 101 11.57 -9.34 9.93
N GLY A 102 10.55 -10.13 9.58
CA GLY A 102 10.60 -11.59 9.65
C GLY A 102 11.28 -12.22 8.44
N ARG A 103 10.64 -12.14 7.27
CA ARG A 103 11.11 -12.79 6.05
C ARG A 103 12.30 -12.07 5.43
N ARG A 104 12.27 -10.73 5.43
CA ARG A 104 13.30 -9.90 4.78
C ARG A 104 14.46 -9.56 5.72
N GLY A 105 14.35 -9.83 7.02
CA GLY A 105 15.41 -9.59 8.01
C GLY A 105 15.76 -8.11 8.21
N MET A 106 14.84 -7.19 7.92
CA MET A 106 15.07 -5.76 8.14
C MET A 106 15.02 -5.42 9.63
N THR A 107 15.77 -4.39 10.06
CA THR A 107 15.59 -3.87 11.42
C THR A 107 14.24 -3.14 11.52
N PRO A 108 13.62 -3.10 12.71
CA PRO A 108 12.38 -2.34 12.94
C PRO A 108 12.47 -0.89 12.43
N GLU A 109 13.60 -0.22 12.66
CA GLU A 109 13.81 1.16 12.24
C GLU A 109 13.89 1.29 10.72
N ALA A 110 14.52 0.32 10.04
CA ALA A 110 14.58 0.30 8.58
C ALA A 110 13.21 0.05 7.97
N ALA A 111 12.41 -0.84 8.55
CA ALA A 111 11.04 -1.10 8.11
C ALA A 111 10.12 0.12 8.30
N VAL A 112 10.19 0.78 9.46
CA VAL A 112 9.46 2.04 9.73
C VAL A 112 9.83 3.13 8.72
N ARG A 113 11.12 3.33 8.43
CA ARG A 113 11.55 4.34 7.45
C ARG A 113 10.97 4.08 6.06
N ALA A 114 11.04 2.84 5.58
CA ALA A 114 10.53 2.47 4.26
C ALA A 114 9.01 2.65 4.15
N LEU A 115 8.25 2.22 5.16
CA LEU A 115 6.80 2.42 5.19
C LEU A 115 6.43 3.91 5.30
N SER A 116 7.22 4.73 6.01
CA SER A 116 6.98 6.16 6.13
C SER A 116 7.14 6.94 4.82
N SER A 117 7.84 6.37 3.84
CA SER A 117 8.04 6.95 2.51
C SER A 117 7.24 6.26 1.41
N SER A 118 6.23 5.45 1.75
CA SER A 118 5.44 4.67 0.78
C SER A 118 3.97 5.05 0.80
N GLU A 119 3.32 5.07 -0.36
CA GLU A 119 1.89 5.33 -0.46
C GLU A 119 1.02 4.11 -0.07
N PRO A 120 -0.11 4.26 0.63
CA PRO A 120 -0.66 5.46 1.26
C PRO A 120 -0.19 5.65 2.71
N PHE A 121 0.82 4.91 3.14
CA PHE A 121 1.28 4.83 4.54
C PHE A 121 1.94 6.11 5.04
N GLN A 122 2.57 6.89 4.16
CA GLN A 122 3.12 8.22 4.47
C GLN A 122 2.07 9.19 5.04
N ASN A 123 0.78 8.97 4.76
CA ASN A 123 -0.32 9.76 5.33
C ASN A 123 -0.65 9.38 6.79
N TYR A 124 -0.03 8.33 7.35
CA TYR A 124 -0.29 7.80 8.69
C TYR A 124 0.98 7.75 9.57
N PRO A 125 1.73 8.84 9.73
CA PRO A 125 3.07 8.82 10.35
C PRO A 125 3.06 8.33 11.81
N LYS A 126 2.02 8.68 12.59
CA LYS A 126 1.87 8.22 13.98
C LYS A 126 1.66 6.71 14.06
N LEU A 127 0.85 6.17 13.15
CA LEU A 127 0.55 4.73 13.10
C LEU A 127 1.81 3.95 12.72
N VAL A 128 2.52 4.39 11.67
CA VAL A 128 3.78 3.79 11.22
C VAL A 128 4.84 3.83 12.33
N ALA A 129 4.97 4.94 13.05
CA ALA A 129 5.92 5.06 14.16
C ALA A 129 5.62 4.10 15.33
N SER A 130 4.34 3.74 15.55
CA SER A 130 3.94 2.82 16.64
C SER A 130 4.10 1.33 16.32
N LEU A 131 4.44 0.96 15.08
CA LEU A 131 4.53 -0.45 14.66
C LEU A 131 5.51 -1.31 15.48
N PRO A 132 6.73 -0.83 15.85
CA PRO A 132 7.68 -1.64 16.62
C PRO A 132 7.17 -2.05 18.01
N GLU A 133 6.39 -1.19 18.66
CA GLU A 133 5.82 -1.43 19.99
C GLU A 133 4.68 -2.48 19.95
N ASN A 134 3.94 -2.53 18.84
CA ASN A 134 2.80 -3.44 18.67
C ASN A 134 3.22 -4.88 18.35
N VAL A 135 4.39 -5.11 17.76
CA VAL A 135 4.90 -6.46 17.49
C VAL A 135 5.59 -7.08 18.72
N THR A 136 6.00 -6.26 19.68
CA THR A 136 6.68 -6.69 20.91
C THR A 136 5.72 -6.96 22.08
N LYS A 137 4.45 -6.53 21.98
CA LYS A 137 3.38 -6.96 22.88
C LYS A 137 2.59 -8.12 22.25
N PRO A 138 2.65 -9.34 22.81
CA PRO A 138 1.64 -10.33 22.50
C PRO A 138 0.26 -9.75 22.84
N GLU A 139 -0.75 -10.04 22.03
CA GLU A 139 -2.15 -9.84 22.43
C GLU A 139 -2.36 -10.57 23.76
N GLU A 140 -2.45 -9.82 24.85
CA GLU A 140 -3.01 -10.33 26.09
C GLU A 140 -4.46 -10.67 25.77
N GLY A 141 -4.70 -11.97 25.59
CA GLY A 141 -6.00 -12.52 25.25
C GLY A 141 -7.07 -11.95 26.15
N ASN A 142 -8.11 -11.41 25.52
CA ASN A 142 -9.35 -11.09 26.19
C ASN A 142 -9.99 -12.40 26.66
N ALA A 143 -9.67 -12.82 27.88
CA ALA A 143 -10.45 -13.76 28.67
C ALA A 143 -11.28 -12.94 29.66
N GLY A 144 -12.54 -12.69 29.28
CA GLY A 144 -13.58 -12.09 30.11
C GLY A 144 -14.93 -12.53 29.61
#